data_AF-A0AA40E0W1-F1
#
_entry.id   AF-A0AA40E0W1-F1
#
_cell.length_a   1.000
_cell.length_b   1.000
_cell.length_c   1.000
_cell.angle_alpha   90.00
_cell.angle_beta   90.00
_cell.angle_gamma   90.00
#
_symmetry.space_group_name_H-M   'P 1'
#
loop_
_entity.id
_entity.type
_entity.pdbx_description
1 polymer ?
#
loop_
_entity_poly.entity_id
_entity_poly.type
_entity_poly.pdbx_seq_one_letter_code
_entity_poly.pdbx_strand_id
1 'polypeptide(L)'
;MQEMYASQADWDMHRATITRLYLHEDRTLRGVMDYMAQRHRFFATMKMYRTRIKKWELDKNNKMAEVVEMVRIKKKRDAVNKDSRFTIRGRRVDWDDVERYLARNPGLHTKFQDGELEVGNADYGIVCRTPSPDPVRALAVPGNLDGARDVRVHEEILQLFATYTAGSYDQGTWKLWPAHKRFFGPGGARAHSRLNNWASSFRTVTDWTGSEADSVRLINSHMEEVQQIIKDEDSTMFPCLVRACFYLSSRRPLVGAQVSSFVASMFAVVLGRHHPMTRIWSRIKTLPIAEYLLVLETATRVRLDHLLAFHADGLQDDNVIRAMREYLLVLRLRPSVNAGEVNRIVQLALDTLQDVPGHQLTSHHARLLVNVSSAQMANAEYDSAEQTLDRIDAWVGRGGDEDWTFRRVEGDSLFNRGFLCMLLGRKDEAHEYLVRVFNGIVRDYGTSTTLYIDILTGLVTMPVSRDTAENEAWQRMLREAQESLQAIFSFMYRLEEQEGGLTSDGPWDTDVGHLHAAKLRLPRLHKTCHDILPGVMYEYWDDDDDIKRLNPEKPKAGKAKPADRAEVASAWEPITPPKEETKT
;
A
#
# COMPACT_ATOMS: atom_id res chain seq x y z
N MET A 1 -26.54 -81.44 20.10
CA MET A 1 -25.46 -80.70 20.78
C MET A 1 -26.10 -79.57 21.55
N GLN A 2 -26.04 -79.61 22.87
CA GLN A 2 -26.55 -78.56 23.74
C GLN A 2 -25.46 -77.47 23.77
N GLU A 3 -25.55 -76.48 22.88
CA GLU A 3 -24.60 -75.37 22.84
C GLU A 3 -24.71 -74.60 24.16
N MET A 4 -23.65 -74.63 24.97
CA MET A 4 -23.57 -73.86 26.21
C MET A 4 -23.70 -72.37 25.88
N TYR A 5 -24.79 -71.75 26.33
CA TYR A 5 -24.95 -70.30 26.22
C TYR A 5 -23.87 -69.56 27.00
N ALA A 6 -23.47 -68.40 26.48
CA ALA A 6 -22.45 -67.55 27.08
C ALA A 6 -22.72 -67.25 28.57
N SER A 7 -21.71 -67.55 29.41
CA SER A 7 -21.70 -67.27 30.84
C SER A 7 -21.47 -65.78 31.12
N GLN A 8 -21.65 -65.33 32.37
CA GLN A 8 -21.41 -63.94 32.75
C GLN A 8 -19.96 -63.51 32.44
N ALA A 9 -18.97 -64.37 32.67
CA ALA A 9 -17.57 -64.08 32.37
C ALA A 9 -17.34 -63.87 30.86
N ASP A 10 -18.02 -64.64 30.00
CA ASP A 10 -17.92 -64.48 28.54
C ASP A 10 -18.49 -63.14 28.07
N TRP A 11 -19.57 -62.67 28.70
CA TRP A 11 -20.14 -61.33 28.42
C TRP A 11 -19.17 -60.21 28.78
N ASP A 12 -18.47 -60.34 29.90
CA ASP A 12 -17.54 -59.31 30.37
C ASP A 12 -16.27 -59.31 29.50
N MET A 13 -15.77 -60.49 29.12
CA MET A 13 -14.66 -60.65 28.18
C MET A 13 -14.96 -60.04 26.80
N HIS A 14 -16.18 -60.23 26.29
CA HIS A 14 -16.56 -59.77 24.95
C HIS A 14 -17.31 -58.44 24.92
N ARG A 15 -17.51 -57.77 26.08
CA ARG A 15 -18.23 -56.50 26.17
C ARG A 15 -17.66 -55.46 25.21
N ALA A 16 -16.33 -55.31 25.16
CA ALA A 16 -15.67 -54.34 24.29
C ALA A 16 -15.95 -54.63 22.80
N THR A 17 -15.86 -55.89 22.39
CA THR A 17 -16.13 -56.32 21.01
C THR A 17 -17.58 -56.08 20.62
N ILE A 18 -18.53 -56.45 21.48
CA ILE A 18 -19.96 -56.25 21.24
C ILE A 18 -20.29 -54.77 21.18
N THR A 19 -19.70 -53.95 22.06
CA THR A 19 -19.85 -52.50 22.06
C THR A 19 -19.34 -51.88 20.75
N ARG A 20 -18.16 -52.30 20.29
CA ARG A 20 -17.59 -51.85 19.01
C ARG A 20 -18.48 -52.18 17.83
N LEU A 21 -18.93 -53.43 17.72
CA LEU A 21 -19.77 -53.87 16.61
C LEU A 21 -21.15 -53.18 16.60
N TYR A 22 -21.77 -53.03 17.77
CA TYR A 22 -23.11 -52.49 17.89
C TYR A 22 -23.15 -50.95 17.82
N LEU A 23 -22.24 -50.27 18.53
CA LEU A 23 -22.28 -48.81 18.69
C LEU A 23 -21.33 -48.06 17.74
N HIS A 24 -20.15 -48.60 17.46
CA HIS A 24 -19.15 -47.90 16.62
C HIS A 24 -19.23 -48.29 15.14
N GLU A 25 -19.59 -49.53 14.82
CA GLU A 25 -19.76 -50.02 13.45
C GLU A 25 -21.24 -50.01 12.97
N ASP A 26 -22.17 -49.53 13.81
CA ASP A 26 -23.63 -49.46 13.56
C ASP A 26 -24.25 -50.76 13.00
N ARG A 27 -23.74 -51.93 13.41
CA ARG A 27 -24.30 -53.20 12.94
C ARG A 27 -25.66 -53.46 13.58
N THR A 28 -26.57 -54.04 12.80
CA THR A 28 -27.84 -54.53 13.35
C THR A 28 -27.57 -55.58 14.44
N LEU A 29 -28.46 -55.68 15.42
CA LEU A 29 -28.31 -56.64 16.50
C LEU A 29 -28.13 -58.08 16.00
N ARG A 30 -28.82 -58.44 14.90
CA ARG A 30 -28.66 -59.74 14.26
C ARG A 30 -27.25 -59.92 13.67
N GLY A 31 -26.73 -58.90 12.98
CA GLY A 31 -25.36 -58.92 12.45
C GLY A 31 -24.28 -59.01 13.55
N VAL A 32 -24.51 -58.41 14.72
CA VAL A 32 -23.60 -58.58 15.87
C VAL A 32 -23.64 -60.02 16.39
N MET A 33 -24.83 -60.62 16.51
CA MET A 33 -24.98 -62.02 16.94
C MET A 33 -24.27 -62.97 15.97
N ASP A 34 -24.46 -62.79 14.67
CA ASP A 34 -23.85 -63.64 13.64
C ASP A 34 -22.32 -63.52 13.66
N TYR A 35 -21.80 -62.30 13.81
CA TYR A 35 -20.36 -62.06 13.93
C TYR A 35 -19.77 -62.74 15.17
N MET A 36 -20.44 -62.61 16.32
CA MET A 36 -19.98 -63.19 17.58
C MET A 36 -20.02 -64.72 17.55
N ALA A 37 -21.04 -65.31 16.92
CA ALA A 37 -21.13 -66.75 16.72
C ALA A 37 -20.00 -67.27 15.80
N GLN A 38 -19.76 -66.61 14.66
CA GLN A 38 -18.77 -67.06 13.67
C GLN A 38 -17.33 -66.85 14.13
N ARG A 39 -17.01 -65.69 14.70
CA ARG A 39 -15.62 -65.28 14.97
C ARG A 39 -15.16 -65.62 16.38
N HIS A 40 -16.09 -65.66 17.34
CA HIS A 40 -15.78 -65.86 18.75
C HIS A 40 -16.45 -67.12 19.35
N ARG A 41 -17.20 -67.90 18.54
CA ARG A 41 -18.00 -69.05 19.01
C ARG A 41 -18.88 -68.69 20.21
N PHE A 42 -19.36 -67.44 20.22
CA PHE A 42 -20.16 -66.90 21.30
C PHE A 42 -21.64 -67.03 20.94
N PHE A 43 -22.35 -67.89 21.65
CA PHE A 43 -23.76 -68.18 21.40
C PHE A 43 -24.63 -67.62 22.52
N ALA A 44 -25.54 -66.72 22.17
CA ALA A 44 -26.54 -66.17 23.09
C ALA A 44 -27.81 -65.78 22.34
N THR A 45 -28.94 -65.78 23.03
CA THR A 45 -30.22 -65.40 22.43
C THR A 45 -30.32 -63.89 22.21
N MET A 46 -31.13 -63.47 21.23
CA MET A 46 -31.37 -62.05 20.95
C MET A 46 -31.90 -61.29 22.17
N LYS A 47 -32.69 -61.94 23.03
CA LYS A 47 -33.19 -61.37 24.28
C LYS A 47 -32.05 -61.05 25.25
N MET A 48 -31.07 -61.96 25.39
CA MET A 48 -29.89 -61.73 26.24
C MET A 48 -29.06 -60.54 25.76
N TYR A 49 -28.81 -60.44 24.44
CA TYR A 49 -28.13 -59.28 23.88
C TYR A 49 -28.87 -57.97 24.15
N ARG A 50 -30.19 -57.92 23.94
CA ARG A 50 -30.99 -56.72 24.23
C ARG A 50 -30.89 -56.30 25.71
N THR A 51 -30.97 -57.25 26.63
CA THR A 51 -30.80 -56.99 28.06
C THR A 51 -29.41 -56.44 28.38
N ARG A 52 -28.36 -56.98 27.74
CA ARG A 52 -26.97 -56.53 27.94
C ARG A 52 -26.73 -55.15 27.37
N ILE A 53 -27.19 -54.88 26.15
CA ILE A 53 -27.14 -53.56 25.50
C ILE A 53 -27.83 -52.51 26.37
N LYS A 54 -29.01 -52.82 26.92
CA LYS A 54 -29.72 -51.93 27.84
C LYS A 54 -28.95 -51.74 29.16
N LYS A 55 -28.43 -52.82 29.76
CA LYS A 55 -27.63 -52.78 31.00
C LYS A 55 -26.31 -52.00 30.82
N TRP A 56 -25.74 -52.02 29.63
CA TRP A 56 -24.52 -51.29 29.28
C TRP A 56 -24.79 -49.90 28.73
N GLU A 57 -26.06 -49.46 28.71
CA GLU A 57 -26.50 -48.14 28.25
C GLU A 57 -26.06 -47.79 26.82
N LEU A 58 -25.92 -48.81 25.96
CA LEU A 58 -25.51 -48.69 24.56
C LEU A 58 -26.68 -48.26 23.67
N ASP A 59 -27.31 -47.12 23.99
CA ASP A 59 -28.36 -46.54 23.16
C ASP A 59 -27.74 -45.86 21.91
N LYS A 60 -28.34 -46.10 20.75
CA LYS A 60 -27.89 -45.52 19.48
C LYS A 60 -28.70 -44.28 19.07
N ASN A 61 -29.79 -44.01 19.78
CA ASN A 61 -30.66 -42.88 19.50
C ASN A 61 -30.38 -41.73 20.47
N ASN A 62 -30.36 -40.50 19.96
CA ASN A 62 -30.27 -39.31 20.80
C ASN A 62 -31.59 -39.12 21.54
N LYS A 63 -31.54 -38.95 22.86
CA LYS A 63 -32.72 -38.63 23.67
C LYS A 63 -33.00 -37.13 23.63
N MET A 64 -34.26 -36.76 23.82
CA MET A 64 -34.69 -35.35 23.80
C MET A 64 -33.85 -34.47 24.74
N ALA A 65 -33.62 -34.91 25.98
CA ALA A 65 -32.82 -34.17 26.95
C ALA A 65 -31.35 -33.97 26.52
N GLU A 66 -30.77 -34.96 25.83
CA GLU A 66 -29.40 -34.89 25.33
C GLU A 66 -29.28 -33.92 24.15
N VAL A 67 -30.28 -33.92 23.26
CA VAL A 67 -30.39 -32.98 22.14
C VAL A 67 -30.48 -31.54 22.65
N VAL A 68 -31.38 -31.27 23.60
CA VAL A 68 -31.56 -29.92 24.16
C VAL A 68 -30.27 -29.40 24.79
N GLU A 69 -29.55 -30.23 25.54
CA GLU A 69 -28.31 -29.84 26.21
C GLU A 69 -27.16 -29.60 25.20
N MET A 70 -27.03 -30.42 24.15
CA MET A 70 -26.04 -30.18 23.09
C MET A 70 -26.26 -28.83 22.39
N VAL A 71 -27.51 -28.48 22.11
CA VAL A 71 -27.83 -27.22 21.43
C VAL A 71 -27.55 -26.01 22.34
N ARG A 72 -27.83 -26.12 23.64
CA ARG A 72 -27.45 -25.10 24.63
C ARG A 72 -25.93 -24.87 24.66
N ILE A 73 -25.14 -25.95 24.66
CA ILE A 73 -23.67 -25.87 24.66
C ILE A 73 -23.17 -25.24 23.36
N LYS A 74 -23.73 -25.61 22.20
CA LYS A 74 -23.33 -25.05 20.90
C LYS A 74 -23.60 -23.55 20.83
N LYS A 75 -24.80 -23.08 21.22
CA LYS A 75 -25.15 -21.64 21.24
C LYS A 75 -24.16 -20.81 22.05
N LYS A 76 -23.74 -21.31 23.23
CA LYS A 76 -22.73 -20.64 24.07
C LYS A 76 -21.34 -20.59 23.42
N ARG A 77 -20.97 -21.57 22.60
CA ARG A 77 -19.66 -21.64 21.95
C ARG A 77 -19.60 -20.84 20.65
N ASP A 78 -20.69 -20.87 19.89
CA ASP A 78 -20.84 -20.08 18.67
C ASP A 78 -20.85 -18.57 19.01
N ALA A 79 -21.44 -18.16 20.14
CA ALA A 79 -21.34 -16.78 20.65
C ALA A 79 -19.90 -16.31 20.96
N VAL A 80 -18.94 -17.24 21.07
CA VAL A 80 -17.51 -16.96 21.30
C VAL A 80 -16.67 -17.43 20.10
N ASN A 81 -17.29 -17.64 18.92
CA ASN A 81 -16.66 -18.10 17.69
C ASN A 81 -15.78 -19.36 17.84
N LYS A 82 -16.27 -20.37 18.59
CA LYS A 82 -15.57 -21.65 18.77
C LYS A 82 -16.32 -22.82 18.14
N ASP A 83 -15.66 -23.51 17.22
CA ASP A 83 -16.17 -24.76 16.64
C ASP A 83 -16.45 -25.82 17.71
N SER A 84 -17.50 -26.60 17.49
CA SER A 84 -18.03 -27.55 18.47
C SER A 84 -18.12 -28.96 17.90
N ARG A 85 -17.43 -29.93 18.51
CA ARG A 85 -17.64 -31.37 18.27
C ARG A 85 -18.21 -32.03 19.51
N PHE A 86 -19.33 -32.74 19.35
CA PHE A 86 -20.04 -33.41 20.45
C PHE A 86 -19.75 -34.91 20.47
N THR A 87 -19.56 -35.43 21.67
CA THR A 87 -19.48 -36.86 21.94
C THR A 87 -20.40 -37.20 23.10
N ILE A 88 -21.33 -38.15 22.91
CA ILE A 88 -22.21 -38.66 23.96
C ILE A 88 -21.79 -40.08 24.27
N ARG A 89 -21.38 -40.36 25.51
CA ARG A 89 -21.01 -41.71 25.98
C ARG A 89 -20.01 -42.44 25.04
N GLY A 90 -19.03 -41.68 24.51
CA GLY A 90 -18.01 -42.19 23.59
C GLY A 90 -18.42 -42.28 22.11
N ARG A 91 -19.66 -41.92 21.75
CA ARG A 91 -20.14 -41.82 20.37
C ARG A 91 -20.07 -40.38 19.87
N ARG A 92 -19.43 -40.16 18.71
CA ARG A 92 -19.49 -38.86 18.03
C ARG A 92 -20.91 -38.62 17.53
N VAL A 93 -21.44 -37.44 17.84
CA VAL A 93 -22.76 -37.02 17.35
C VAL A 93 -22.53 -36.03 16.22
N ASP A 94 -23.09 -36.35 15.05
CA ASP A 94 -23.15 -35.43 13.93
C ASP A 94 -24.18 -34.34 14.21
N TRP A 95 -23.82 -33.09 13.92
CA TRP A 95 -24.70 -31.95 14.13
C TRP A 95 -25.91 -32.00 13.21
N ASP A 96 -25.75 -32.51 11.98
CA ASP A 96 -26.84 -32.65 11.01
C ASP A 96 -27.96 -33.59 11.54
N ASP A 97 -27.60 -34.60 12.33
CA ASP A 97 -28.57 -35.50 12.95
C ASP A 97 -29.33 -34.85 14.10
N VAL A 98 -28.71 -33.89 14.80
CA VAL A 98 -29.35 -33.06 15.81
C VAL A 98 -30.35 -32.11 15.15
N GLU A 99 -29.98 -31.49 14.03
CA GLU A 99 -30.87 -30.61 13.26
C GLU A 99 -32.06 -31.37 12.67
N ARG A 100 -31.83 -32.55 12.10
CA ARG A 100 -32.91 -33.44 11.63
C ARG A 100 -33.85 -33.85 12.77
N TYR A 101 -33.32 -34.06 13.98
CA TYR A 101 -34.15 -34.37 15.15
C TYR A 101 -35.05 -33.20 15.54
N LEU A 102 -34.52 -31.97 15.53
CA LEU A 102 -35.28 -30.75 15.81
C LEU A 102 -36.36 -30.49 14.74
N ALA A 103 -36.02 -30.66 13.46
CA ALA A 103 -36.94 -30.49 12.35
C ALA A 103 -38.15 -31.45 12.42
N ARG A 104 -37.95 -32.66 12.98
CA ARG A 104 -39.02 -33.66 13.19
C ARG A 104 -39.87 -33.41 14.43
N ASN A 105 -39.46 -32.51 15.33
CA ASN A 105 -40.15 -32.20 16.59
C ASN A 105 -40.35 -30.67 16.73
N PRO A 106 -41.22 -30.06 15.91
CA PRO A 106 -41.35 -28.60 15.81
C PRO A 106 -41.72 -27.92 17.14
N GLY A 107 -42.53 -28.55 18.00
CA GLY A 107 -42.86 -28.00 19.33
C GLY A 107 -41.66 -27.91 20.29
N LEU A 108 -40.62 -28.71 20.10
CA LEU A 108 -39.34 -28.61 20.82
C LEU A 108 -38.45 -27.53 20.20
N HIS A 109 -38.51 -27.39 18.87
CA HIS A 109 -37.76 -26.39 18.12
C HIS A 109 -38.20 -24.96 18.46
N THR A 110 -39.52 -24.72 18.59
CA THR A 110 -40.08 -23.43 18.99
C THR A 110 -39.71 -23.07 20.43
N LYS A 111 -39.92 -23.99 21.39
CA LYS A 111 -39.51 -23.79 22.80
C LYS A 111 -38.00 -23.56 22.97
N PHE A 112 -37.19 -24.06 22.05
CA PHE A 112 -35.75 -23.80 21.99
C PHE A 112 -35.43 -22.38 21.49
N GLN A 113 -36.14 -21.87 20.47
CA GLN A 113 -35.96 -20.50 19.98
C GLN A 113 -36.37 -19.47 21.05
N ASP A 114 -37.43 -19.76 21.81
CA ASP A 114 -37.99 -18.88 22.83
C ASP A 114 -37.27 -18.97 24.19
N GLY A 115 -36.36 -19.94 24.37
CA GLY A 115 -35.50 -20.04 25.56
C GLY A 115 -36.14 -20.63 26.82
N GLU A 116 -37.31 -21.28 26.70
CA GLU A 116 -38.12 -21.76 27.85
C GLU A 116 -37.72 -23.15 28.40
N LEU A 117 -36.70 -23.82 27.84
CA LEU A 117 -36.35 -25.19 28.23
C LEU A 117 -35.31 -25.22 29.37
N GLU A 118 -35.78 -25.45 30.60
CA GLU A 118 -34.91 -25.79 31.73
C GLU A 118 -34.43 -27.25 31.65
N VAL A 119 -33.11 -27.45 31.65
CA VAL A 119 -32.49 -28.78 31.67
C VAL A 119 -32.22 -29.17 33.13
N GLY A 120 -32.80 -30.27 33.59
CA GLY A 120 -32.49 -30.84 34.90
C GLY A 120 -31.00 -31.23 35.01
N ASN A 121 -30.45 -31.10 36.22
CA ASN A 121 -29.03 -31.22 36.57
C ASN A 121 -28.46 -32.66 36.50
N ALA A 122 -28.84 -33.43 35.47
CA ALA A 122 -28.35 -34.79 35.25
C ALA A 122 -27.10 -34.76 34.37
N ASP A 123 -26.08 -35.55 34.75
CA ASP A 123 -24.90 -35.77 33.91
C ASP A 123 -25.26 -36.68 32.73
N TYR A 124 -25.44 -36.08 31.55
CA TYR A 124 -25.77 -36.81 30.32
C TYR A 124 -24.53 -37.40 29.62
N GLY A 125 -23.32 -37.24 30.18
CA GLY A 125 -22.09 -37.74 29.56
C GLY A 125 -21.77 -37.08 28.22
N ILE A 126 -22.20 -35.82 28.03
CA ILE A 126 -21.97 -35.01 26.84
C ILE A 126 -20.61 -34.31 26.98
N VAL A 127 -19.69 -34.63 26.07
CA VAL A 127 -18.38 -33.99 25.99
C VAL A 127 -18.35 -33.13 24.72
N CYS A 128 -18.18 -31.82 24.90
CA CYS A 128 -17.97 -30.87 23.81
C CYS A 128 -16.50 -30.45 23.77
N ARG A 129 -15.83 -30.61 22.62
CA ARG A 129 -14.44 -30.18 22.41
C ARG A 129 -14.32 -29.35 21.14
N THR A 130 -13.38 -28.40 21.15
CA THR A 130 -12.88 -27.83 19.90
C THR A 130 -12.10 -28.92 19.16
N PRO A 131 -12.36 -29.18 17.88
CA PRO A 131 -11.56 -30.16 17.14
C PRO A 131 -10.07 -29.84 17.22
N SER A 132 -9.25 -30.82 17.64
CA SER A 132 -7.80 -30.75 17.42
C SER A 132 -7.53 -30.76 15.91
N PRO A 133 -6.57 -29.94 15.42
CA PRO A 133 -6.24 -29.88 14.01
C PRO A 133 -5.88 -31.28 13.48
N ASP A 134 -6.38 -31.60 12.29
CA ASP A 134 -6.25 -32.92 11.67
C ASP A 134 -4.76 -33.27 11.46
N PRO A 135 -4.26 -34.46 11.89
CA PRO A 135 -2.85 -34.82 11.70
C PRO A 135 -2.42 -34.85 10.23
N VAL A 136 -3.34 -35.02 9.27
CA VAL A 136 -3.05 -34.89 7.83
C VAL A 136 -2.80 -33.44 7.43
N ARG A 137 -3.46 -32.48 8.10
CA ARG A 137 -3.12 -31.04 8.00
C ARG A 137 -1.83 -30.68 8.75
N ALA A 138 -1.45 -31.44 9.77
CA ALA A 138 -0.22 -31.20 10.53
C ALA A 138 1.06 -31.71 9.83
N LEU A 139 0.92 -32.69 8.93
CA LEU A 139 2.03 -33.22 8.10
C LEU A 139 2.10 -32.61 6.71
N ALA A 140 1.08 -31.85 6.29
CA ALA A 140 1.27 -30.87 5.24
C ALA A 140 2.22 -29.81 5.82
N VAL A 141 3.50 -29.85 5.44
CA VAL A 141 4.31 -28.62 5.45
C VAL A 141 3.41 -27.56 4.80
N PRO A 142 3.08 -26.45 5.47
CA PRO A 142 2.36 -25.37 4.81
C PRO A 142 3.14 -25.09 3.52
N GLY A 143 2.49 -25.28 2.37
CA GLY A 143 3.09 -25.01 1.08
C GLY A 143 3.45 -23.52 1.06
N ASN A 144 4.71 -23.23 1.38
CA ASN A 144 5.14 -21.96 1.98
C ASN A 144 4.30 -21.55 3.21
N LEU A 145 4.95 -20.89 4.17
CA LEU A 145 4.27 -19.84 4.90
C LEU A 145 4.01 -18.73 3.88
N ASP A 146 3.04 -18.92 2.98
CA ASP A 146 2.64 -17.89 2.05
C ASP A 146 2.14 -16.75 2.94
N GLY A 147 2.96 -15.71 3.06
CA GLY A 147 2.55 -14.49 3.74
C GLY A 147 1.20 -14.04 3.19
N ALA A 148 0.46 -13.25 3.96
CA ALA A 148 -0.73 -12.57 3.44
C ALA A 148 -0.42 -12.04 2.04
N ARG A 149 -1.35 -12.20 1.08
CA ARG A 149 -1.12 -11.94 -0.35
C ARG A 149 -0.37 -10.64 -0.59
N ASP A 150 -0.65 -9.62 0.21
CA ASP A 150 -0.02 -8.30 0.18
C ASP A 150 1.48 -8.38 0.51
N VAL A 151 1.87 -9.04 1.61
CA VAL A 151 3.27 -9.28 1.98
C VAL A 151 4.02 -10.01 0.87
N ARG A 152 3.39 -11.03 0.25
CA ARG A 152 3.99 -11.77 -0.86
C ARG A 152 4.20 -10.88 -2.08
N VAL A 153 3.24 -10.03 -2.43
CA VAL A 153 3.35 -9.10 -3.57
C VAL A 153 4.49 -8.10 -3.33
N HIS A 154 4.60 -7.55 -2.13
CA HIS A 154 5.69 -6.65 -1.76
C HIS A 154 7.07 -7.33 -1.78
N GLU A 155 7.17 -8.56 -1.25
CA GLU A 155 8.40 -9.34 -1.32
C GLU A 155 8.81 -9.66 -2.77
N GLU A 156 7.85 -10.05 -3.61
CA GLU A 156 8.10 -10.31 -5.03
C GLU A 156 8.56 -9.03 -5.76
N ILE A 157 7.95 -7.88 -5.49
CA ILE A 157 8.38 -6.59 -6.04
C ILE A 157 9.81 -6.27 -5.57
N LEU A 158 10.09 -6.42 -4.28
CA LEU A 158 11.41 -6.20 -3.69
C LEU A 158 12.48 -7.06 -4.38
N GLN A 159 12.27 -8.37 -4.46
CA GLN A 159 13.22 -9.31 -5.05
C GLN A 159 13.47 -9.02 -6.53
N LEU A 160 12.41 -8.76 -7.30
CA LEU A 160 12.53 -8.41 -8.72
C LEU A 160 13.27 -7.09 -8.91
N PHE A 161 12.95 -6.07 -8.10
CA PHE A 161 13.58 -4.76 -8.20
C PHE A 161 15.06 -4.83 -7.80
N ALA A 162 15.39 -5.47 -6.68
CA ALA A 162 16.77 -5.65 -6.22
C ALA A 162 17.62 -6.41 -7.24
N THR A 163 17.07 -7.50 -7.81
CA THR A 163 17.78 -8.27 -8.85
C THR A 163 18.00 -7.44 -10.11
N TYR A 164 17.00 -6.69 -10.57
CA TYR A 164 17.14 -5.80 -11.72
C TYR A 164 18.15 -4.68 -11.45
N THR A 165 18.07 -4.02 -10.30
CA THR A 165 19.01 -2.97 -9.90
C THR A 165 20.45 -3.50 -9.90
N ALA A 166 20.72 -4.59 -9.19
CA ALA A 166 22.06 -5.19 -9.16
C ALA A 166 22.53 -5.57 -10.57
N GLY A 167 21.68 -6.25 -11.35
CA GLY A 167 21.99 -6.62 -12.73
C GLY A 167 22.30 -5.41 -13.64
N SER A 168 21.58 -4.30 -13.48
CA SER A 168 21.82 -3.07 -14.27
C SER A 168 23.16 -2.42 -13.95
N TYR A 169 23.63 -2.49 -12.70
CA TYR A 169 24.97 -2.05 -12.32
C TYR A 169 26.04 -3.03 -12.80
N ASP A 170 25.88 -4.32 -12.51
CA ASP A 170 26.87 -5.38 -12.82
C ASP A 170 27.12 -5.54 -14.33
N GLN A 171 26.07 -5.43 -15.14
CA GLN A 171 26.18 -5.52 -16.60
C GLN A 171 26.65 -4.21 -17.24
N GLY A 172 26.74 -3.13 -16.44
CA GLY A 172 27.06 -1.79 -16.92
C GLY A 172 25.96 -1.19 -17.80
N THR A 173 24.69 -1.57 -17.62
CA THR A 173 23.56 -0.84 -18.22
C THR A 173 23.47 0.56 -17.62
N TRP A 174 23.67 0.67 -16.30
CA TRP A 174 23.82 1.92 -15.59
C TRP A 174 25.30 2.22 -15.38
N LYS A 175 25.81 3.23 -16.09
CA LYS A 175 27.24 3.59 -16.07
C LYS A 175 27.45 4.92 -15.36
N LEU A 176 28.51 5.00 -14.55
CA LEU A 176 28.98 6.25 -14.00
C LEU A 176 29.50 7.14 -15.14
N TRP A 177 28.91 8.32 -15.30
CA TRP A 177 29.39 9.34 -16.23
C TRP A 177 30.28 10.33 -15.49
N PRO A 178 31.60 10.36 -15.77
CA PRO A 178 32.56 11.17 -15.01
C PRO A 178 32.24 12.67 -15.01
N ALA A 179 31.73 13.20 -16.12
CA ALA A 179 31.39 14.62 -16.27
C ALA A 179 30.30 15.10 -15.29
N HIS A 180 29.44 14.19 -14.82
CA HIS A 180 28.33 14.51 -13.92
C HIS A 180 28.44 13.82 -12.57
N LYS A 181 29.49 12.98 -12.37
CA LYS A 181 29.67 12.11 -11.20
C LYS A 181 28.40 11.30 -10.85
N ARG A 182 27.68 10.85 -11.88
CA ARG A 182 26.34 10.25 -11.73
C ARG A 182 26.15 9.03 -12.62
N PHE A 183 25.38 8.05 -12.13
CA PHE A 183 24.91 6.92 -12.95
C PHE A 183 23.77 7.31 -13.88
N PHE A 184 23.96 7.04 -15.17
CA PHE A 184 22.92 7.12 -16.18
C PHE A 184 22.67 5.77 -16.82
N GLY A 185 21.42 5.56 -17.24
CA GLY A 185 21.10 4.52 -18.20
C GLY A 185 21.59 4.85 -19.61
N PRO A 186 21.27 3.99 -20.59
CA PRO A 186 21.67 4.16 -21.99
C PRO A 186 21.30 5.53 -22.58
N GLY A 187 20.21 6.15 -22.13
CA GLY A 187 19.76 7.46 -22.60
C GLY A 187 20.52 8.67 -22.04
N GLY A 188 21.43 8.48 -21.08
CA GLY A 188 22.30 9.55 -20.56
C GLY A 188 21.58 10.72 -19.88
N ALA A 189 22.22 11.89 -19.85
CA ALA A 189 21.68 13.10 -19.22
C ALA A 189 20.38 13.63 -19.87
N ARG A 190 20.17 13.37 -21.17
CA ARG A 190 18.96 13.76 -21.89
C ARG A 190 17.74 12.95 -21.43
N ALA A 191 17.91 11.65 -21.25
CA ALA A 191 16.88 10.79 -20.66
C ALA A 191 16.46 11.26 -19.27
N HIS A 192 17.44 11.58 -18.42
CA HIS A 192 17.16 12.10 -17.09
C HIS A 192 16.35 13.41 -17.13
N SER A 193 16.71 14.32 -18.04
CA SER A 193 15.98 15.59 -18.23
C SER A 193 14.54 15.36 -18.70
N ARG A 194 14.32 14.42 -19.63
CA ARG A 194 12.98 14.03 -20.09
C ARG A 194 12.13 13.50 -18.93
N LEU A 195 12.69 12.57 -18.15
CA LEU A 195 12.01 11.99 -16.99
C LEU A 195 11.60 13.08 -15.98
N ASN A 196 12.48 14.04 -15.73
CA ASN A 196 12.21 15.16 -14.84
C ASN A 196 11.11 16.08 -15.37
N ASN A 197 11.14 16.42 -16.66
CA ASN A 197 10.12 17.27 -17.28
C ASN A 197 8.76 16.57 -17.22
N TRP A 198 8.70 15.29 -17.57
CA TRP A 198 7.52 14.46 -17.45
C TRP A 198 6.97 14.45 -16.02
N ALA A 199 7.82 14.21 -15.02
CA ALA A 199 7.40 14.23 -13.62
C ALA A 199 6.86 15.59 -13.16
N SER A 200 7.45 16.68 -13.65
CA SER A 200 7.01 18.05 -13.36
C SER A 200 5.61 18.30 -13.91
N SER A 201 5.35 17.87 -15.14
CA SER A 201 4.02 17.99 -15.76
C SER A 201 2.96 17.20 -14.99
N PHE A 202 3.27 16.01 -14.49
CA PHE A 202 2.33 15.22 -13.68
C PHE A 202 2.03 15.86 -12.33
N ARG A 203 3.01 16.54 -11.72
CA ARG A 203 2.77 17.34 -10.52
C ARG A 203 1.78 18.46 -10.81
N THR A 204 1.99 19.20 -11.90
CA THR A 204 1.05 20.25 -12.35
C THR A 204 -0.37 19.72 -12.52
N VAL A 205 -0.54 18.53 -13.13
CA VAL A 205 -1.88 17.94 -13.26
C VAL A 205 -2.46 17.51 -11.91
N THR A 206 -1.63 16.95 -11.04
CA THR A 206 -2.05 16.54 -9.69
C THR A 206 -2.59 17.73 -8.89
N ASP A 207 -1.94 18.88 -9.01
CA ASP A 207 -2.34 20.14 -8.38
C ASP A 207 -3.36 20.96 -9.20
N TRP A 208 -3.84 20.44 -10.34
CA TRP A 208 -4.74 21.16 -11.23
C TRP A 208 -6.07 21.48 -10.54
N THR A 209 -6.44 22.76 -10.53
CA THR A 209 -7.69 23.27 -9.92
C THR A 209 -8.78 23.59 -10.96
N GLY A 210 -8.48 23.47 -12.26
CA GLY A 210 -9.44 23.70 -13.35
C GLY A 210 -10.29 22.46 -13.70
N SER A 211 -10.94 22.49 -14.86
CA SER A 211 -11.81 21.39 -15.34
C SER A 211 -11.08 20.04 -15.42
N GLU A 212 -11.78 18.97 -15.04
CA GLU A 212 -11.27 17.60 -15.13
C GLU A 212 -10.96 17.20 -16.59
N ALA A 213 -11.74 17.69 -17.55
CA ALA A 213 -11.49 17.41 -18.97
C ALA A 213 -10.13 17.93 -19.46
N ASP A 214 -9.70 19.08 -18.96
CA ASP A 214 -8.42 19.68 -19.36
C ASP A 214 -7.24 19.01 -18.67
N SER A 215 -7.41 18.59 -17.42
CA SER A 215 -6.43 17.76 -16.71
C SER A 215 -6.16 16.43 -17.43
N VAL A 216 -7.23 15.82 -17.96
CA VAL A 216 -7.19 14.56 -18.72
C VAL A 216 -6.50 14.78 -20.06
N ARG A 217 -6.80 15.89 -20.75
CA ARG A 217 -6.12 16.27 -22.00
C ARG A 217 -4.62 16.46 -21.79
N LEU A 218 -4.21 17.15 -20.72
CA LEU A 218 -2.80 17.38 -20.38
C LEU A 218 -2.09 16.08 -20.02
N ILE A 219 -2.74 15.16 -19.30
CA ILE A 219 -2.18 13.83 -19.05
C ILE A 219 -1.96 13.08 -20.35
N ASN A 220 -2.96 13.10 -21.25
CA ASN A 220 -2.89 12.39 -22.50
C ASN A 220 -1.72 12.87 -23.40
N SER A 221 -1.40 14.17 -23.42
CA SER A 221 -0.26 14.68 -24.21
C SER A 221 1.09 14.18 -23.68
N HIS A 222 1.22 14.00 -22.36
CA HIS A 222 2.47 13.50 -21.76
C HIS A 222 2.60 11.97 -21.74
N MET A 223 1.55 11.22 -22.08
CA MET A 223 1.63 9.76 -22.16
C MET A 223 2.44 9.26 -23.35
N GLU A 224 2.56 10.05 -24.41
CA GLU A 224 3.36 9.71 -25.58
C GLU A 224 4.85 9.55 -25.22
N GLU A 225 5.32 10.29 -24.20
CA GLU A 225 6.71 10.26 -23.74
C GLU A 225 7.06 9.01 -22.93
N VAL A 226 6.06 8.34 -22.32
CA VAL A 226 6.27 7.18 -21.44
C VAL A 226 7.01 6.05 -22.17
N GLN A 227 6.71 5.85 -23.46
CA GLN A 227 7.42 4.86 -24.26
C GLN A 227 8.92 5.14 -24.33
N GLN A 228 9.31 6.40 -24.54
CA GLN A 228 10.72 6.78 -24.61
C GLN A 228 11.37 6.73 -23.23
N ILE A 229 10.67 7.15 -22.17
CA ILE A 229 11.13 7.07 -20.78
C ILE A 229 11.49 5.62 -20.40
N ILE A 230 10.68 4.65 -20.82
CA ILE A 230 10.95 3.22 -20.55
C ILE A 230 12.19 2.74 -21.32
N LYS A 231 12.36 3.14 -22.58
CA LYS A 231 13.53 2.78 -23.42
C LYS A 231 14.83 3.41 -22.93
N ASP A 232 14.73 4.58 -22.31
CA ASP A 232 15.87 5.33 -21.82
C ASP A 232 16.53 4.66 -20.58
N GLU A 233 15.78 3.79 -19.88
CA GLU A 233 16.20 3.00 -18.71
C GLU A 233 16.98 3.81 -17.66
N ASP A 234 16.52 5.04 -17.39
CA ASP A 234 17.14 5.90 -16.39
C ASP A 234 17.10 5.25 -14.99
N SER A 235 18.20 5.36 -14.24
CA SER A 235 18.34 4.69 -12.93
C SER A 235 17.31 5.16 -11.89
N THR A 236 16.74 6.36 -12.06
CA THR A 236 15.71 6.94 -11.20
C THR A 236 14.29 6.85 -11.78
N MET A 237 14.12 6.24 -12.95
CA MET A 237 12.82 6.10 -13.63
C MET A 237 11.79 5.40 -12.75
N PHE A 238 12.15 4.26 -12.15
CA PHE A 238 11.20 3.48 -11.36
C PHE A 238 10.58 4.26 -10.19
N PRO A 239 11.35 4.81 -9.22
CA PRO A 239 10.77 5.59 -8.14
C PRO A 239 10.02 6.83 -8.65
N CYS A 240 10.37 7.35 -9.83
CA CYS A 240 9.71 8.52 -10.43
C CYS A 240 8.29 8.20 -10.85
N LEU A 241 8.15 7.13 -11.63
CA LEU A 241 6.87 6.67 -12.14
C LEU A 241 5.96 6.24 -11.00
N VAL A 242 6.49 5.49 -10.01
CA VAL A 242 5.68 5.06 -8.83
C VAL A 242 5.18 6.28 -8.05
N ARG A 243 6.04 7.28 -7.80
CA ARG A 243 5.67 8.51 -7.09
C ARG A 243 4.65 9.33 -7.86
N ALA A 244 4.81 9.50 -9.18
CA ALA A 244 3.85 10.20 -10.02
C ALA A 244 2.48 9.50 -10.01
N CYS A 245 2.47 8.17 -10.13
CA CYS A 245 1.24 7.39 -10.04
C CYS A 245 0.60 7.48 -8.65
N PHE A 246 1.39 7.45 -7.57
CA PHE A 246 0.91 7.62 -6.20
C PHE A 246 0.22 8.97 -6.01
N TYR A 247 0.89 10.08 -6.35
CA TYR A 247 0.34 11.42 -6.17
C TYR A 247 -0.92 11.64 -7.01
N LEU A 248 -0.89 11.22 -8.28
CA LEU A 248 -2.04 11.33 -9.16
C LEU A 248 -3.20 10.48 -8.66
N SER A 249 -2.96 9.23 -8.24
CA SER A 249 -4.02 8.35 -7.73
C SER A 249 -4.57 8.83 -6.38
N SER A 250 -3.74 9.47 -5.56
CA SER A 250 -4.17 10.03 -4.26
C SER A 250 -5.10 11.24 -4.44
N ARG A 251 -4.88 12.06 -5.47
CA ARG A 251 -5.69 13.27 -5.70
C ARG A 251 -6.78 13.11 -6.74
N ARG A 252 -6.58 12.24 -7.73
CA ARG A 252 -7.47 11.98 -8.87
C ARG A 252 -7.56 10.45 -9.09
N PRO A 253 -8.26 9.69 -8.23
CA PRO A 253 -8.19 8.23 -8.18
C PRO A 253 -8.50 7.53 -9.51
N LEU A 254 -9.55 7.96 -10.22
CA LEU A 254 -9.95 7.36 -11.50
C LEU A 254 -8.87 7.54 -12.57
N VAL A 255 -8.37 8.76 -12.70
CA VAL A 255 -7.32 9.12 -13.65
C VAL A 255 -6.00 8.42 -13.29
N GLY A 256 -5.63 8.43 -12.00
CA GLY A 256 -4.41 7.77 -11.51
C GLY A 256 -4.42 6.25 -11.70
N ALA A 257 -5.57 5.60 -11.54
CA ALA A 257 -5.73 4.17 -11.83
C ALA A 257 -5.53 3.86 -13.33
N GLN A 258 -6.09 4.69 -14.21
CA GLN A 258 -5.91 4.56 -15.66
C GLN A 258 -4.44 4.77 -16.07
N VAL A 259 -3.80 5.81 -15.54
CA VAL A 259 -2.36 6.06 -15.75
C VAL A 259 -1.51 4.88 -15.27
N SER A 260 -1.77 4.38 -14.06
CA SER A 260 -1.03 3.23 -13.51
C SER A 260 -1.17 1.98 -14.40
N SER A 261 -2.38 1.73 -14.90
CA SER A 261 -2.66 0.62 -15.82
C SER A 261 -1.97 0.80 -17.18
N PHE A 262 -1.95 2.03 -17.71
CA PHE A 262 -1.27 2.37 -18.95
C PHE A 262 0.24 2.19 -18.82
N VAL A 263 0.87 2.75 -17.77
CA VAL A 263 2.30 2.60 -17.50
C VAL A 263 2.67 1.12 -17.45
N ALA A 264 1.91 0.30 -16.70
CA ALA A 264 2.16 -1.13 -16.61
C ALA A 264 2.01 -1.87 -17.95
N SER A 265 1.05 -1.47 -18.77
CA SER A 265 0.86 -2.02 -20.12
C SER A 265 2.01 -1.60 -21.05
N MET A 266 2.51 -0.37 -20.93
CA MET A 266 3.65 0.12 -21.68
C MET A 266 4.95 -0.61 -21.37
N PHE A 267 5.21 -0.97 -20.11
CA PHE A 267 6.35 -1.85 -19.81
C PHE A 267 6.25 -3.19 -20.55
N ALA A 268 5.06 -3.79 -20.60
CA ALA A 268 4.84 -5.05 -21.29
C ALA A 268 5.04 -4.95 -22.80
N VAL A 269 4.64 -3.84 -23.41
CA VAL A 269 4.82 -3.58 -24.85
C VAL A 269 6.28 -3.27 -25.19
N VAL A 270 6.95 -2.44 -24.40
CA VAL A 270 8.30 -1.95 -24.72
C VAL A 270 9.39 -2.96 -24.38
N LEU A 271 9.31 -3.60 -23.20
CA LEU A 271 10.36 -4.51 -22.70
C LEU A 271 9.96 -5.99 -22.79
N GLY A 272 8.70 -6.28 -23.12
CA GLY A 272 8.17 -7.63 -23.19
C GLY A 272 7.62 -8.15 -21.85
N ARG A 273 6.81 -9.22 -21.92
CA ARG A 273 6.05 -9.77 -20.78
C ARG A 273 6.90 -10.36 -19.66
N HIS A 274 8.11 -10.82 -19.98
CA HIS A 274 8.98 -11.50 -19.02
C HIS A 274 10.01 -10.57 -18.37
N HIS A 275 10.10 -9.31 -18.81
CA HIS A 275 11.06 -8.36 -18.27
C HIS A 275 10.77 -8.06 -16.78
N PRO A 276 11.79 -7.95 -15.90
CA PRO A 276 11.59 -7.69 -14.48
C PRO A 276 10.70 -6.47 -14.19
N MET A 277 10.94 -5.34 -14.88
CA MET A 277 10.09 -4.15 -14.73
C MET A 277 8.63 -4.40 -15.13
N THR A 278 8.36 -5.16 -16.19
CA THR A 278 6.99 -5.54 -16.57
C THR A 278 6.32 -6.36 -15.47
N ARG A 279 7.06 -7.31 -14.88
CA ARG A 279 6.55 -8.14 -13.77
C ARG A 279 6.28 -7.33 -12.51
N ILE A 280 7.11 -6.32 -12.22
CA ILE A 280 6.90 -5.41 -11.09
C ILE A 280 5.65 -4.55 -11.33
N TRP A 281 5.55 -3.88 -12.48
CA TRP A 281 4.43 -3.00 -12.77
C TRP A 281 3.08 -3.70 -12.90
N SER A 282 3.06 -4.95 -13.40
CA SER A 282 1.85 -5.78 -13.40
C SER A 282 1.34 -6.12 -12.00
N ARG A 283 2.19 -6.07 -10.97
CA ARG A 283 1.80 -6.19 -9.55
C ARG A 283 1.37 -4.85 -8.96
N ILE A 284 2.16 -3.79 -9.18
CA ILE A 284 1.86 -2.44 -8.66
C ILE A 284 0.46 -1.99 -9.05
N LYS A 285 0.05 -2.18 -10.32
CA LYS A 285 -1.28 -1.77 -10.78
C LYS A 285 -2.45 -2.47 -10.07
N THR A 286 -2.18 -3.53 -9.32
CA THR A 286 -3.19 -4.29 -8.54
C THR A 286 -3.15 -3.97 -7.06
N LEU A 287 -2.18 -3.18 -6.60
CA LEU A 287 -2.06 -2.77 -5.21
C LEU A 287 -3.03 -1.61 -4.90
N PRO A 288 -3.55 -1.54 -3.66
CA PRO A 288 -4.26 -0.35 -3.21
C PRO A 288 -3.29 0.85 -3.10
N ILE A 289 -3.82 2.07 -3.23
CA ILE A 289 -3.01 3.30 -3.28
C ILE A 289 -2.11 3.45 -2.03
N ALA A 290 -2.58 3.03 -0.86
CA ALA A 290 -1.81 3.07 0.39
C ALA A 290 -0.48 2.28 0.32
N GLU A 291 -0.42 1.26 -0.52
CA GLU A 291 0.72 0.35 -0.65
C GLU A 291 1.78 0.85 -1.65
N TYR A 292 1.46 1.88 -2.44
CA TYR A 292 2.44 2.49 -3.37
C TYR A 292 3.61 3.13 -2.60
N LEU A 293 3.34 3.69 -1.41
CA LEU A 293 4.38 4.25 -0.56
C LEU A 293 5.36 3.18 -0.08
N LEU A 294 4.86 1.99 0.28
CA LEU A 294 5.72 0.87 0.67
C LEU A 294 6.61 0.41 -0.50
N VAL A 295 6.07 0.36 -1.72
CA VAL A 295 6.85 0.06 -2.93
C VAL A 295 7.95 1.12 -3.14
N LEU A 296 7.62 2.40 -2.98
CA LEU A 296 8.56 3.50 -3.17
C LEU A 296 9.68 3.49 -2.10
N GLU A 297 9.32 3.24 -0.85
CA GLU A 297 10.27 3.07 0.27
C GLU A 297 11.23 1.92 -0.01
N THR A 298 10.69 0.77 -0.43
CA THR A 298 11.47 -0.42 -0.76
C THR A 298 12.47 -0.13 -1.88
N ALA A 299 12.03 0.51 -2.96
CA ALA A 299 12.88 0.79 -4.11
C ALA A 299 14.01 1.79 -3.79
N THR A 300 13.70 2.84 -3.03
CA THR A 300 14.70 3.84 -2.61
C THR A 300 15.68 3.27 -1.59
N ARG A 301 15.23 2.40 -0.67
CA ARG A 301 16.11 1.64 0.23
C ARG A 301 17.06 0.74 -0.55
N VAL A 302 16.56 -0.10 -1.46
CA VAL A 302 17.38 -1.01 -2.28
C VAL A 302 18.49 -0.26 -3.02
N ARG A 303 18.16 0.89 -3.60
CA ARG A 303 19.13 1.74 -4.30
C ARG A 303 20.20 2.27 -3.34
N LEU A 304 19.81 2.78 -2.17
CA LEU A 304 20.75 3.28 -1.17
C LEU A 304 21.67 2.16 -0.67
N ASP A 305 21.11 1.02 -0.28
CA ASP A 305 21.88 -0.13 0.24
C ASP A 305 22.87 -0.66 -0.81
N HIS A 306 22.47 -0.71 -2.08
CA HIS A 306 23.37 -1.08 -3.17
C HIS A 306 24.52 -0.08 -3.33
N LEU A 307 24.25 1.22 -3.34
CA LEU A 307 25.30 2.23 -3.48
C LEU A 307 26.27 2.22 -2.29
N LEU A 308 25.76 2.04 -1.07
CA LEU A 308 26.58 1.88 0.14
C LEU A 308 27.49 0.65 0.09
N ALA A 309 27.04 -0.45 -0.53
CA ALA A 309 27.83 -1.68 -0.61
C ALA A 309 28.93 -1.64 -1.71
N PHE A 310 28.74 -0.86 -2.78
CA PHE A 310 29.60 -0.92 -3.97
C PHE A 310 30.55 0.26 -4.16
N HIS A 311 30.32 1.44 -3.55
CA HIS A 311 31.15 2.63 -3.81
C HIS A 311 32.36 2.77 -2.89
N ALA A 312 33.55 2.87 -3.52
CA ALA A 312 34.85 2.93 -2.86
C ALA A 312 35.22 4.31 -2.29
N ASP A 313 34.59 5.39 -2.75
CA ASP A 313 34.85 6.77 -2.29
C ASP A 313 34.25 7.07 -0.89
N GLY A 314 33.64 6.06 -0.25
CA GLY A 314 33.07 6.15 1.08
C GLY A 314 31.72 6.87 1.10
N LEU A 315 31.19 7.11 2.31
CA LEU A 315 29.85 7.67 2.53
C LEU A 315 29.62 9.06 1.88
N GLN A 316 30.69 9.76 1.50
CA GLN A 316 30.67 11.10 0.92
C GLN A 316 30.51 11.12 -0.62
N ASP A 317 30.34 9.97 -1.27
CA ASP A 317 30.05 9.92 -2.71
C ASP A 317 28.71 10.61 -3.05
N ASP A 318 28.71 11.47 -4.07
CA ASP A 318 27.56 12.28 -4.49
C ASP A 318 26.32 11.42 -4.88
N ASN A 319 26.50 10.17 -5.31
CA ASN A 319 25.40 9.23 -5.60
C ASN A 319 24.80 8.67 -4.30
N VAL A 320 25.64 8.36 -3.31
CA VAL A 320 25.18 7.93 -1.98
C VAL A 320 24.41 9.06 -1.32
N ILE A 321 24.93 10.29 -1.36
CA ILE A 321 24.26 11.49 -0.83
C ILE A 321 22.90 11.71 -1.49
N ARG A 322 22.80 11.58 -2.82
CA ARG A 322 21.52 11.67 -3.55
C ARG A 322 20.55 10.56 -3.15
N ALA A 323 21.01 9.32 -3.04
CA ALA A 323 20.16 8.19 -2.66
C ALA A 323 19.67 8.31 -1.21
N MET A 324 20.52 8.76 -0.28
CA MET A 324 20.13 9.08 1.09
C MET A 324 19.04 10.15 1.10
N ARG A 325 19.24 11.22 0.32
CA ARG A 325 18.28 12.32 0.20
C ARG A 325 16.92 11.84 -0.32
N GLU A 326 16.91 11.05 -1.40
CA GLU A 326 15.69 10.47 -2.00
C GLU A 326 14.98 9.55 -1.01
N TYR A 327 15.72 8.66 -0.34
CA TYR A 327 15.14 7.75 0.64
C TYR A 327 14.55 8.50 1.84
N LEU A 328 15.26 9.50 2.36
CA LEU A 328 14.75 10.35 3.44
C LEU A 328 13.48 11.10 3.03
N LEU A 329 13.39 11.58 1.79
CA LEU A 329 12.17 12.21 1.27
C LEU A 329 10.97 11.26 1.35
N VAL A 330 11.16 10.01 0.90
CA VAL A 330 10.12 9.00 0.84
C VAL A 330 9.70 8.53 2.23
N LEU A 331 10.66 8.27 3.13
CA LEU A 331 10.36 7.84 4.50
C LEU A 331 9.47 8.84 5.23
N ARG A 332 9.66 10.13 4.97
CA ARG A 332 8.89 11.18 5.61
C ARG A 332 7.44 11.26 5.13
N LEU A 333 7.07 10.60 4.02
CA LEU A 333 5.66 10.48 3.59
C LEU A 333 4.82 9.63 4.56
N ARG A 334 5.46 8.76 5.36
CA ARG A 334 4.82 7.98 6.45
C ARG A 334 5.59 8.12 7.77
N PRO A 335 5.65 9.32 8.36
CA PRO A 335 6.59 9.62 9.43
C PRO A 335 6.28 8.88 10.74
N SER A 336 5.02 8.57 11.02
CA SER A 336 4.62 7.78 12.20
C SER A 336 5.08 6.34 12.14
N VAL A 337 5.10 5.74 10.95
CA VAL A 337 5.55 4.37 10.70
C VAL A 337 7.09 4.33 10.68
N ASN A 338 7.70 5.34 10.06
CA ASN A 338 9.11 5.33 9.73
C ASN A 338 10.01 6.08 10.74
N ALA A 339 9.51 6.55 11.88
CA ALA A 339 10.25 7.41 12.81
C ALA A 339 11.66 6.89 13.15
N GLY A 340 11.79 5.59 13.46
CA GLY A 340 13.09 4.98 13.76
C GLY A 340 14.05 4.98 12.57
N GLU A 341 13.54 4.69 11.37
CA GLU A 341 14.35 4.68 10.15
C GLU A 341 14.72 6.10 9.68
N VAL A 342 13.80 7.07 9.82
CA VAL A 342 14.09 8.49 9.59
C VAL A 342 15.24 8.93 10.48
N ASN A 343 15.21 8.61 11.77
CA ASN A 343 16.29 8.93 12.70
C ASN A 343 17.61 8.27 12.30
N ARG A 344 17.58 7.00 11.89
CA ARG A 344 18.77 6.29 11.40
C ARG A 344 19.41 7.00 10.20
N ILE A 345 18.60 7.38 9.21
CA ILE A 345 19.10 8.04 7.99
C ILE A 345 19.53 9.48 8.26
N VAL A 346 18.85 10.20 9.16
CA VAL A 346 19.28 11.54 9.61
C VAL A 346 20.65 11.47 10.28
N GLN A 347 20.86 10.53 11.22
CA GLN A 347 22.15 10.35 11.88
C GLN A 347 23.24 9.94 10.88
N LEU A 348 22.95 8.99 9.99
CA LEU A 348 23.88 8.60 8.92
C LEU A 348 24.30 9.81 8.06
N ALA A 349 23.36 10.68 7.68
CA ALA A 349 23.65 11.88 6.91
C ALA A 349 24.50 12.90 7.69
N LEU A 350 24.22 13.10 8.98
CA LEU A 350 24.99 13.99 9.85
C LEU A 350 26.41 13.48 10.06
N ASP A 351 26.58 12.19 10.38
CA ASP A 351 27.88 11.54 10.56
C ASP A 351 28.72 11.63 9.28
N THR A 352 28.11 11.34 8.13
CA THR A 352 28.77 11.42 6.81
C THR A 352 29.35 12.80 6.55
N LEU A 353 28.62 13.83 6.97
CA LEU A 353 28.98 15.21 6.71
C LEU A 353 29.72 15.86 7.88
N GLN A 354 29.87 15.23 9.05
CA GLN A 354 30.36 15.87 10.27
C GLN A 354 31.70 16.59 10.05
N ASP A 355 32.64 15.92 9.41
CA ASP A 355 34.00 16.44 9.17
C ASP A 355 34.15 17.25 7.88
N VAL A 356 33.08 17.38 7.08
CA VAL A 356 33.12 18.16 5.82
C VAL A 356 33.02 19.65 6.17
N PRO A 357 34.10 20.43 6.00
CA PRO A 357 34.07 21.85 6.31
C PRO A 357 33.04 22.56 5.42
N GLY A 358 32.44 23.63 5.93
CA GLY A 358 31.44 24.39 5.19
C GLY A 358 31.89 24.71 3.76
N HIS A 359 33.15 25.14 3.56
CA HIS A 359 33.76 25.48 2.27
C HIS A 359 33.84 24.35 1.24
N GLN A 360 33.75 23.08 1.68
CA GLN A 360 33.82 21.89 0.83
C GLN A 360 32.45 21.24 0.59
N LEU A 361 31.38 21.74 1.22
CA LEU A 361 30.04 21.24 0.93
C LEU A 361 29.69 21.48 -0.55
N THR A 362 29.12 20.46 -1.18
CA THR A 362 28.57 20.54 -2.54
C THR A 362 27.09 20.93 -2.47
N SER A 363 26.48 21.24 -3.61
CA SER A 363 25.04 21.47 -3.68
C SER A 363 24.22 20.25 -3.25
N HIS A 364 24.73 19.03 -3.45
CA HIS A 364 24.07 17.80 -3.00
C HIS A 364 24.14 17.64 -1.48
N HIS A 365 25.28 17.98 -0.87
CA HIS A 365 25.38 18.04 0.59
C HIS A 365 24.37 19.02 1.18
N ALA A 366 24.29 20.24 0.64
CA ALA A 366 23.37 21.25 1.12
C ALA A 366 21.89 20.82 0.96
N ARG A 367 21.53 20.21 -0.17
CA ARG A 367 20.18 19.67 -0.40
C ARG A 367 19.82 18.48 0.49
N LEU A 368 20.80 17.66 0.89
CA LEU A 368 20.59 16.62 1.89
C LEU A 368 20.34 17.26 3.27
N LEU A 369 21.13 18.26 3.65
CA LEU A 369 20.95 18.99 4.92
C LEU A 369 19.59 19.71 5.00
N VAL A 370 19.06 20.22 3.89
CA VAL A 370 17.68 20.75 3.83
C VAL A 370 16.67 19.67 4.20
N ASN A 371 16.81 18.44 3.69
CA ASN A 371 15.91 17.33 4.05
C ASN A 371 16.10 16.89 5.50
N VAL A 372 17.34 16.94 6.02
CA VAL A 372 17.66 16.65 7.42
C VAL A 372 17.02 17.66 8.36
N SER A 373 17.16 18.98 8.13
CA SER A 373 16.53 20.00 8.98
C SER A 373 15.02 19.86 8.97
N SER A 374 14.45 19.58 7.80
CA SER A 374 13.03 19.30 7.65
C SER A 374 12.58 18.05 8.41
N ALA A 375 13.42 17.00 8.50
CA ALA A 375 13.19 15.78 9.28
C ALA A 375 13.38 15.97 10.80
N GLN A 376 14.25 16.88 11.23
CA GLN A 376 14.44 17.29 12.62
C GLN A 376 13.26 18.14 13.13
N MET A 377 12.79 19.09 12.32
CA MET A 377 11.62 19.95 12.64
C MET A 377 10.33 19.16 12.87
N ALA A 378 9.93 18.37 11.87
CA ALA A 378 10.06 16.94 12.09
C ALA A 378 9.71 16.41 13.48
N ASN A 379 10.69 15.77 14.06
CA ASN A 379 10.66 15.12 15.36
C ASN A 379 10.71 16.08 16.55
N ALA A 380 10.39 17.37 16.34
CA ALA A 380 10.49 18.43 17.34
C ALA A 380 11.92 18.67 17.86
N GLU A 381 12.94 18.33 17.07
CA GLU A 381 14.36 18.59 17.33
C GLU A 381 14.74 19.99 16.79
N TYR A 382 14.11 21.04 17.33
CA TYR A 382 14.20 22.39 16.76
C TYR A 382 15.60 23.00 16.82
N ASP A 383 16.34 22.81 17.91
CA ASP A 383 17.71 23.32 18.05
C ASP A 383 18.66 22.68 17.02
N SER A 384 18.51 21.37 16.79
CA SER A 384 19.29 20.64 15.78
C SER A 384 18.92 21.05 14.36
N ALA A 385 17.63 21.34 14.11
CA ALA A 385 17.18 21.89 12.83
C ALA A 385 17.78 23.28 12.58
N GLU A 386 17.84 24.14 13.59
CA GLU A 386 18.44 25.48 13.50
C GLU A 386 19.94 25.40 13.18
N GLN A 387 20.69 24.56 13.91
CA GLN A 387 22.13 24.33 13.64
C GLN A 387 22.38 23.80 12.22
N THR A 388 21.50 22.93 11.73
CA THR A 388 21.60 22.39 10.37
C THR A 388 21.36 23.47 9.32
N LEU A 389 20.40 24.37 9.56
CA LEU A 389 20.11 25.52 8.69
C LEU A 389 21.23 26.56 8.71
N ASP A 390 21.84 26.84 9.86
CA ASP A 390 23.01 27.73 9.97
C ASP A 390 24.18 27.25 9.10
N ARG A 391 24.36 25.92 9.05
CA ARG A 391 25.40 25.29 8.23
C ARG A 391 25.11 25.44 6.73
N ILE A 392 23.84 25.40 6.32
CA ILE A 392 23.42 25.65 4.93
C ILE A 392 23.62 27.12 4.58
N ASP A 393 23.26 28.05 5.46
CA ASP A 393 23.41 29.48 5.19
C ASP A 393 24.87 29.91 5.05
N ALA A 394 25.77 29.33 5.85
CA ALA A 394 27.21 29.50 5.70
C ALA A 394 27.75 28.97 4.35
N TRP A 395 27.05 28.01 3.73
CA TRP A 395 27.32 27.56 2.36
C TRP A 395 26.75 28.52 1.33
N VAL A 396 25.48 28.91 1.49
CA VAL A 396 24.77 29.84 0.60
C VAL A 396 25.49 31.18 0.51
N GLY A 397 25.95 31.75 1.63
CA GLY A 397 26.62 33.04 1.69
C GLY A 397 27.99 33.11 0.98
N ARG A 398 28.49 31.97 0.46
CA ARG A 398 29.68 31.94 -0.42
C ARG A 398 29.32 31.98 -1.91
N GLY A 399 28.09 31.60 -2.24
CA GLY A 399 27.57 31.70 -3.59
C GLY A 399 27.31 33.16 -3.95
N GLY A 400 27.60 33.53 -5.20
CA GLY A 400 27.12 34.80 -5.73
C GLY A 400 25.65 34.70 -6.11
N ASP A 401 24.94 35.83 -6.11
CA ASP A 401 23.53 35.93 -6.52
C ASP A 401 23.26 35.40 -7.94
N GLU A 402 24.28 35.25 -8.78
CA GLU A 402 24.16 34.78 -10.17
C GLU A 402 24.12 33.24 -10.30
N ASP A 403 24.59 32.48 -9.30
CA ASP A 403 24.65 31.02 -9.39
C ASP A 403 23.30 30.39 -9.02
N TRP A 404 22.62 29.84 -10.03
CA TRP A 404 21.36 29.11 -9.92
C TRP A 404 21.36 28.04 -8.83
N THR A 405 22.47 27.34 -8.67
CA THR A 405 22.61 26.22 -7.74
C THR A 405 22.48 26.70 -6.29
N PHE A 406 23.10 27.84 -5.98
CA PHE A 406 23.03 28.44 -4.65
C PHE A 406 21.65 29.05 -4.40
N ARG A 407 21.10 29.80 -5.36
CA ARG A 407 19.74 30.39 -5.25
C ARG A 407 18.66 29.35 -4.98
N ARG A 408 18.76 28.19 -5.63
CA ARG A 408 17.80 27.10 -5.41
C ARG A 408 17.85 26.55 -3.99
N VAL A 409 19.04 26.25 -3.49
CA VAL A 409 19.22 25.76 -2.11
C VAL A 409 18.84 26.82 -1.09
N GLU A 410 19.13 28.09 -1.38
CA GLU A 410 18.72 29.22 -0.56
C GLU A 410 17.19 29.26 -0.43
N GLY A 411 16.45 29.14 -1.54
CA GLY A 411 14.99 29.10 -1.52
C GLY A 411 14.43 28.02 -0.59
N ASP A 412 14.94 26.79 -0.69
CA ASP A 412 14.52 25.67 0.17
C ASP A 412 14.93 25.88 1.64
N SER A 413 16.12 26.43 1.89
CA SER A 413 16.63 26.75 3.24
C SER A 413 15.76 27.83 3.92
N LEU A 414 15.48 28.92 3.21
CA LEU A 414 14.64 30.02 3.68
C LEU A 414 13.21 29.53 3.99
N PHE A 415 12.67 28.63 3.16
CA PHE A 415 11.36 28.02 3.44
C PHE A 415 11.38 27.23 4.75
N ASN A 416 12.38 26.37 4.96
CA ASN A 416 12.53 25.62 6.21
C ASN A 416 12.76 26.55 7.42
N ARG A 417 13.52 27.65 7.27
CA ARG A 417 13.67 28.67 8.34
C ARG A 417 12.38 29.36 8.68
N GLY A 418 11.63 29.80 7.67
CA GLY A 418 10.31 30.42 7.87
C GLY A 418 9.38 29.47 8.64
N PHE A 419 9.38 28.19 8.25
CA PHE A 419 8.59 27.18 8.95
C PHE A 419 9.08 26.88 10.38
N LEU A 420 10.39 26.80 10.61
CA LEU A 420 10.97 26.65 11.95
C LEU A 420 10.57 27.82 12.86
N CYS A 421 10.66 29.05 12.34
CA CYS A 421 10.24 30.25 13.06
C CYS A 421 8.76 30.21 13.43
N MET A 422 7.91 29.71 12.52
CA MET A 422 6.49 29.47 12.83
C MET A 422 6.29 28.48 13.97
N LEU A 423 6.98 27.34 13.95
CA LEU A 423 6.89 26.33 15.00
C LEU A 423 7.33 26.86 16.37
N LEU A 424 8.32 27.77 16.38
CA LEU A 424 8.84 28.42 17.58
C LEU A 424 8.04 29.68 18.00
N GLY A 425 6.99 30.05 17.26
CA GLY A 425 6.16 31.23 17.54
C GLY A 425 6.79 32.58 17.14
N ARG A 426 7.93 32.58 16.45
CA ARG A 426 8.64 33.76 15.92
C ARG A 426 8.00 34.23 14.60
N LYS A 427 6.76 34.72 14.68
CA LYS A 427 5.95 35.03 13.48
C LYS A 427 6.52 36.12 12.58
N ASP A 428 7.13 37.15 13.18
CA ASP A 428 7.67 38.28 12.42
C ASP A 428 8.90 37.84 11.59
N GLU A 429 9.79 37.02 12.17
CA GLU A 429 10.91 36.38 11.45
C GLU A 429 10.40 35.40 10.38
N ALA A 430 9.37 34.62 10.70
CA ALA A 430 8.76 33.69 9.74
C ALA A 430 8.21 34.41 8.50
N HIS A 431 7.54 35.55 8.70
CA HIS A 431 7.04 36.38 7.61
C HIS A 431 8.17 36.87 6.72
N GLU A 432 9.26 37.40 7.30
CA GLU A 432 10.42 37.87 6.54
C GLU A 432 11.01 36.77 5.65
N TYR A 433 11.23 35.58 6.20
CA TYR A 433 11.76 34.44 5.44
C TYR A 433 10.82 34.00 4.32
N LEU A 434 9.50 33.88 4.58
CA LEU A 434 8.54 33.44 3.57
C LEU A 434 8.34 34.47 2.46
N VAL A 435 8.41 35.77 2.77
CA VAL A 435 8.38 36.83 1.75
C VAL A 435 9.64 36.80 0.87
N ARG A 436 10.82 36.50 1.45
CA ARG A 436 12.04 36.28 0.64
C ARG A 436 11.90 35.10 -0.30
N VAL A 437 11.32 33.98 0.16
CA VAL A 437 11.01 32.82 -0.70
C VAL A 437 10.07 33.22 -1.82
N PHE A 438 8.99 33.93 -1.50
CA PHE A 438 8.03 34.43 -2.48
C PHE A 438 8.71 35.29 -3.56
N ASN A 439 9.51 36.28 -3.17
CA ASN A 439 10.22 37.15 -4.11
C ASN A 439 11.24 36.39 -4.95
N GLY A 440 11.93 35.41 -4.35
CA GLY A 440 12.83 34.49 -5.06
C GLY A 440 12.10 33.70 -6.14
N ILE A 441 10.93 33.13 -5.82
CA ILE A 441 10.11 32.37 -6.78
C ILE A 441 9.67 33.27 -7.95
N VAL A 442 9.18 34.47 -7.67
CA VAL A 442 8.75 35.42 -8.70
C VAL A 442 9.92 35.82 -9.61
N ARG A 443 11.10 36.07 -9.04
CA ARG A 443 12.32 36.42 -9.79
C ARG A 443 12.77 35.26 -10.70
N ASP A 444 12.84 34.06 -10.16
CA ASP A 444 13.54 32.93 -10.77
C ASP A 444 12.65 32.08 -11.68
N TYR A 445 11.35 32.01 -11.38
CA TYR A 445 10.40 31.14 -12.07
C TYR A 445 9.16 31.91 -12.59
N GLY A 446 8.99 33.17 -12.21
CA GLY A 446 7.80 33.96 -12.55
C GLY A 446 6.55 33.56 -11.76
N THR A 447 5.40 34.06 -12.19
CA THR A 447 4.09 33.82 -11.55
C THR A 447 3.34 32.61 -12.12
N SER A 448 3.87 32.02 -13.20
CA SER A 448 3.25 30.94 -13.96
C SER A 448 3.68 29.54 -13.51
N THR A 449 4.13 29.40 -12.26
CA THR A 449 4.62 28.14 -11.70
C THR A 449 3.74 27.69 -10.53
N THR A 450 3.60 26.38 -10.34
CA THR A 450 2.92 25.81 -9.17
C THR A 450 3.62 26.20 -7.86
N LEU A 451 4.94 26.46 -7.89
CA LEU A 451 5.66 26.96 -6.70
C LEU A 451 5.13 28.30 -6.21
N TYR A 452 4.67 29.16 -7.12
CA TYR A 452 4.08 30.46 -6.81
C TYR A 452 2.73 30.29 -6.11
N ILE A 453 1.91 29.32 -6.56
CA ILE A 453 0.68 28.94 -5.87
C ILE A 453 1.00 28.35 -4.48
N ASP A 454 1.99 27.47 -4.38
CA ASP A 454 2.32 26.77 -3.13
C ASP A 454 2.72 27.76 -2.02
N ILE A 455 3.60 28.73 -2.33
CA ILE A 455 4.01 29.76 -1.36
C ILE A 455 2.86 30.71 -0.99
N LEU A 456 2.04 31.13 -1.96
CA LEU A 456 0.87 31.97 -1.72
C LEU A 456 -0.17 31.26 -0.85
N THR A 457 -0.38 29.97 -1.10
CA THR A 457 -1.26 29.12 -0.28
C THR A 457 -0.73 29.06 1.15
N GLY A 458 0.58 28.89 1.34
CA GLY A 458 1.22 28.94 2.66
C GLY A 458 1.00 30.27 3.38
N LEU A 459 1.26 31.39 2.70
CA LEU A 459 1.10 32.75 3.25
C LEU A 459 -0.35 33.08 3.61
N VAL A 460 -1.32 32.60 2.82
CA VAL A 460 -2.76 32.83 3.07
C VAL A 460 -3.30 31.93 4.18
N THR A 461 -2.92 30.65 4.20
CA THR A 461 -3.44 29.67 5.17
C THR A 461 -2.84 29.84 6.56
N MET A 462 -1.61 30.36 6.62
CA MET A 462 -0.91 30.69 7.86
C MET A 462 -0.52 32.17 7.81
N PRO A 463 -1.44 33.11 8.10
CA PRO A 463 -1.13 34.53 8.07
C PRO A 463 -0.04 34.84 9.09
N VAL A 464 1.17 35.03 8.55
CA VAL A 464 2.39 35.37 9.29
C VAL A 464 2.51 36.88 9.44
N SER A 465 1.88 37.66 8.55
CA SER A 465 1.77 39.11 8.67
C SER A 465 0.68 39.51 9.66
N ARG A 466 0.98 40.54 10.47
CA ARG A 466 -0.01 41.22 11.33
C ARG A 466 -0.82 42.26 10.55
N ASP A 467 -0.43 42.60 9.33
CA ASP A 467 -1.13 43.57 8.48
C ASP A 467 -2.29 42.90 7.73
N THR A 468 -3.50 43.37 7.98
CA THR A 468 -4.71 42.88 7.31
C THR A 468 -4.72 43.20 5.82
N ALA A 469 -4.18 44.35 5.40
CA ALA A 469 -4.15 44.75 4.00
C ALA A 469 -3.20 43.87 3.18
N GLU A 470 -2.07 43.49 3.78
CA GLU A 470 -1.12 42.58 3.17
C GLU A 470 -1.71 41.17 3.02
N ASN A 471 -2.38 40.67 4.06
CA ASN A 471 -3.09 39.38 4.00
C ASN A 471 -4.18 39.36 2.91
N GLU A 472 -4.92 40.45 2.74
CA GLU A 472 -5.90 40.61 1.65
C GLU A 472 -5.23 40.67 0.26
N ALA A 473 -4.03 41.26 0.16
CA ALA A 473 -3.25 41.24 -1.07
C ALA A 473 -2.81 39.82 -1.44
N TRP A 474 -2.29 39.03 -0.50
CA TRP A 474 -1.92 37.63 -0.74
C TRP A 474 -3.11 36.79 -1.23
N GLN A 475 -4.29 37.00 -0.63
CA GLN A 475 -5.51 36.32 -1.06
C GLN A 475 -5.94 36.69 -2.49
N ARG A 476 -5.81 37.97 -2.88
CA ARG A 476 -6.08 38.40 -4.26
C ARG A 476 -5.11 37.77 -5.24
N MET A 477 -3.81 37.83 -4.94
CA MET A 477 -2.76 37.26 -5.78
C MET A 477 -2.94 35.76 -5.96
N LEU A 478 -3.34 35.02 -4.92
CA LEU A 478 -3.63 33.59 -5.02
C LEU A 478 -4.79 33.31 -5.99
N ARG A 479 -5.88 34.08 -5.92
CA ARG A 479 -7.02 33.94 -6.84
C ARG A 479 -6.61 34.23 -8.29
N GLU A 480 -5.91 35.34 -8.52
CA GLU A 480 -5.43 35.72 -9.84
C GLU A 480 -4.44 34.71 -10.42
N ALA A 481 -3.56 34.14 -9.59
CA ALA A 481 -2.62 33.09 -9.99
C ALA A 481 -3.35 31.81 -10.44
N GLN A 482 -4.37 31.40 -9.68
CA GLN A 482 -5.19 30.23 -10.00
C GLN A 482 -5.94 30.41 -11.32
N GLU A 483 -6.48 31.60 -11.60
CA GLU A 483 -7.15 31.94 -12.87
C GLU A 483 -6.15 32.04 -14.04
N SER A 484 -4.98 32.65 -13.82
CA SER A 484 -3.96 32.85 -14.85
C SER A 484 -3.31 31.54 -15.29
N LEU A 485 -3.07 30.61 -14.36
CA LEU A 485 -2.54 29.29 -14.70
C LEU A 485 -3.51 28.48 -15.54
N GLN A 486 -4.82 28.56 -15.25
CA GLN A 486 -5.85 27.97 -16.11
C GLN A 486 -5.76 28.51 -17.56
N ALA A 487 -5.50 29.82 -17.74
CA ALA A 487 -5.36 30.45 -19.06
C ALA A 487 -4.04 30.13 -19.78
N ILE A 488 -2.90 30.10 -19.07
CA ILE A 488 -1.57 29.80 -19.62
C ILE A 488 -1.48 28.36 -20.10
N PHE A 489 -1.97 27.41 -19.33
CA PHE A 489 -1.95 26.00 -19.75
C PHE A 489 -2.90 25.73 -20.93
N SER A 490 -3.99 26.49 -21.04
CA SER A 490 -4.84 26.50 -22.25
C SER A 490 -4.14 27.09 -23.49
N PHE A 491 -3.12 27.93 -23.30
CA PHE A 491 -2.34 28.57 -24.36
C PHE A 491 -1.08 27.77 -24.75
N MET A 492 -0.37 27.15 -23.79
CA MET A 492 0.78 26.28 -24.06
C MET A 492 0.42 25.09 -24.97
N TYR A 493 -0.82 24.59 -24.89
CA TYR A 493 -1.40 23.61 -25.81
C TYR A 493 -1.33 24.02 -27.30
N ARG A 494 -1.19 25.32 -27.62
CA ARG A 494 -1.12 25.82 -29.00
C ARG A 494 0.29 25.99 -29.55
N LEU A 495 1.36 25.83 -28.76
CA LEU A 495 2.72 26.28 -29.14
C LEU A 495 3.84 25.24 -29.03
N GLU A 496 3.57 23.98 -28.68
CA GLU A 496 4.62 22.96 -28.56
C GLU A 496 5.19 22.51 -29.91
N GLU A 497 6.07 23.32 -30.50
CA GLU A 497 7.05 22.85 -31.48
C GLU A 497 8.45 23.49 -31.35
N GLN A 498 8.69 24.44 -30.43
CA GLN A 498 10.03 25.04 -30.27
C GLN A 498 10.37 25.34 -28.82
N GLU A 499 11.21 24.49 -28.23
CA GLU A 499 12.54 24.83 -27.68
C GLU A 499 12.96 23.80 -26.64
N GLY A 500 13.96 23.00 -27.02
CA GLY A 500 14.74 22.20 -26.08
C GLY A 500 15.77 23.10 -25.41
N GLY A 501 15.64 23.32 -24.11
CA GLY A 501 16.62 24.11 -23.36
C GLY A 501 16.53 23.84 -21.87
N LEU A 502 17.72 23.65 -21.28
CA LEU A 502 18.04 23.56 -19.85
C LEU A 502 17.83 22.19 -19.19
N THR A 503 18.96 21.50 -19.04
CA THR A 503 19.21 20.43 -18.06
C THR A 503 18.97 20.99 -16.65
N SER A 504 17.72 20.93 -16.21
CA SER A 504 17.34 21.14 -14.82
C SER A 504 17.45 19.80 -14.08
N ASP A 505 18.30 19.73 -13.06
CA ASP A 505 18.18 18.72 -12.01
C ASP A 505 16.78 18.89 -11.41
N GLY A 506 15.81 18.09 -11.84
CA GLY A 506 14.40 18.45 -11.81
C GLY A 506 13.65 18.22 -10.47
N PRO A 507 12.32 17.99 -10.54
CA PRO A 507 11.27 18.29 -9.54
C PRO A 507 11.20 17.31 -8.35
N TRP A 508 12.30 16.66 -8.02
CA TRP A 508 12.43 15.81 -6.82
C TRP A 508 12.58 16.62 -5.52
N ASP A 509 12.44 17.95 -5.60
CA ASP A 509 12.90 18.87 -4.57
C ASP A 509 11.81 19.64 -3.86
N THR A 510 10.60 19.71 -4.43
CA THR A 510 9.57 20.64 -3.97
C THR A 510 8.56 20.00 -3.00
N ASP A 511 8.78 18.75 -2.58
CA ASP A 511 7.90 18.04 -1.63
C ASP A 511 7.96 18.63 -0.19
N VAL A 512 8.83 19.62 0.06
CA VAL A 512 8.93 20.34 1.35
C VAL A 512 7.62 21.03 1.73
N GLY A 513 6.81 21.45 0.75
CA GLY A 513 5.51 22.10 0.97
C GLY A 513 4.41 21.12 1.43
N HIS A 514 4.30 19.95 0.79
CA HIS A 514 3.25 18.97 1.12
C HIS A 514 3.50 18.23 2.45
N LEU A 515 4.77 18.00 2.78
CA LEU A 515 5.17 17.32 4.02
C LEU A 515 4.91 18.13 5.29
N HIS A 516 4.98 19.46 5.21
CA HIS A 516 4.72 20.32 6.36
C HIS A 516 3.23 20.49 6.67
N ALA A 517 2.37 20.51 5.64
CA ALA A 517 0.92 20.56 5.81
C ALA A 517 0.36 19.31 6.55
N ALA A 518 0.94 18.13 6.28
CA ALA A 518 0.54 16.87 6.91
C ALA A 518 0.87 16.80 8.42
N LYS A 519 1.83 17.60 8.91
CA LYS A 519 2.34 17.47 10.29
C LYS A 519 1.56 18.20 11.36
N LEU A 520 0.77 19.19 10.97
CA LEU A 520 0.38 20.22 11.92
C LEU A 520 -0.88 19.94 12.76
N ARG A 521 -1.59 18.80 12.57
CA ARG A 521 -2.89 18.53 13.25
C ARG A 521 -3.76 19.80 13.35
N LEU A 522 -3.67 20.71 12.37
CA LEU A 522 -4.34 22.00 12.42
C LEU A 522 -5.76 21.75 11.96
N PRO A 523 -6.78 21.85 12.81
CA PRO A 523 -8.14 21.53 12.44
C PRO A 523 -8.64 22.38 11.27
N ARG A 524 -8.00 23.53 11.00
CA ARG A 524 -8.30 24.45 9.89
C ARG A 524 -7.53 24.18 8.60
N LEU A 525 -6.30 23.66 8.61
CA LEU A 525 -5.62 23.25 7.37
C LEU A 525 -6.02 21.83 6.99
N HIS A 526 -6.25 20.98 8.00
CA HIS A 526 -6.98 19.73 7.84
C HIS A 526 -8.40 20.02 7.33
N LYS A 527 -9.12 21.03 7.83
CA LYS A 527 -10.39 21.46 7.20
C LYS A 527 -10.19 22.05 5.82
N THR A 528 -9.31 23.01 5.55
CA THR A 528 -9.26 23.64 4.23
C THR A 528 -8.74 22.68 3.14
N CYS A 529 -7.83 21.77 3.46
CA CYS A 529 -7.49 20.65 2.56
C CYS A 529 -8.64 19.63 2.45
N HIS A 530 -9.45 19.40 3.49
CA HIS A 530 -10.60 18.47 3.51
C HIS A 530 -11.96 19.11 3.14
N ASP A 531 -12.01 20.42 2.98
CA ASP A 531 -13.17 21.25 2.59
C ASP A 531 -12.99 21.66 1.10
N ILE A 532 -11.76 21.63 0.58
CA ILE A 532 -11.44 21.68 -0.87
C ILE A 532 -11.41 20.25 -1.47
N LEU A 533 -11.32 19.19 -0.66
CA LEU A 533 -11.32 17.78 -1.09
C LEU A 533 -12.47 17.00 -0.43
N PRO A 534 -13.53 16.60 -1.15
CA PRO A 534 -14.46 15.61 -0.62
C PRO A 534 -13.84 14.18 -0.66
N GLY A 535 -13.79 13.52 0.51
CA GLY A 535 -13.58 12.07 0.70
C GLY A 535 -12.12 11.60 0.51
N VAL A 536 -11.51 10.74 1.32
CA VAL A 536 -12.01 9.48 1.90
C VAL A 536 -11.16 9.14 3.13
N MET A 537 -11.80 9.09 4.30
CA MET A 537 -11.38 8.23 5.42
C MET A 537 -12.18 6.93 5.31
N TYR A 538 -11.51 5.80 5.56
CA TYR A 538 -12.05 4.45 5.53
C TYR A 538 -13.37 4.26 6.28
N GLU A 539 -14.39 3.76 5.59
CA GLU A 539 -15.41 2.84 6.11
C GLU A 539 -15.56 1.66 5.12
N TYR A 540 -16.06 0.53 5.61
CA TYR A 540 -15.83 -0.87 5.21
C TYR A 540 -17.01 -1.42 4.35
N TRP A 541 -16.72 -2.19 3.26
CA TRP A 541 -17.59 -3.08 2.41
C TRP A 541 -18.81 -2.44 1.70
N ASP A 542 -19.39 -2.93 0.59
CA ASP A 542 -19.32 -4.17 -0.20
C ASP A 542 -19.96 -3.87 -1.60
N ASP A 543 -19.88 -4.85 -2.50
CA ASP A 543 -20.69 -5.10 -3.71
C ASP A 543 -19.95 -5.09 -5.07
N ASP A 544 -19.73 -6.32 -5.54
CA ASP A 544 -19.62 -6.76 -6.93
C ASP A 544 -20.81 -6.26 -7.78
N ASP A 545 -20.57 -5.78 -9.00
CA ASP A 545 -20.94 -6.51 -10.23
C ASP A 545 -20.68 -5.71 -11.53
N ASP A 546 -20.48 -6.47 -12.60
CA ASP A 546 -20.60 -6.14 -14.03
C ASP A 546 -19.44 -5.52 -14.83
N ILE A 547 -18.57 -6.44 -15.28
CA ILE A 547 -17.86 -6.38 -16.56
C ILE A 547 -18.71 -7.07 -17.64
N LYS A 548 -19.07 -6.39 -18.76
CA LYS A 548 -19.20 -6.99 -20.11
C LYS A 548 -19.54 -6.06 -21.30
N ARG A 549 -18.78 -6.27 -22.40
CA ARG A 549 -19.10 -6.27 -23.87
C ARG A 549 -18.65 -5.11 -24.81
N LEU A 550 -17.54 -5.40 -25.52
CA LEU A 550 -17.32 -5.52 -26.99
C LEU A 550 -17.57 -4.35 -28.00
N ASN A 551 -16.45 -3.95 -28.66
CA ASN A 551 -16.13 -3.50 -30.07
C ASN A 551 -17.16 -3.73 -31.22
N PRO A 552 -17.02 -3.21 -32.50
CA PRO A 552 -15.97 -2.43 -33.22
C PRO A 552 -16.51 -1.26 -34.14
N GLU A 553 -15.74 -0.37 -34.80
CA GLU A 553 -15.18 -0.45 -36.19
C GLU A 553 -14.41 0.84 -36.61
N LYS A 554 -13.46 0.73 -37.57
CA LYS A 554 -12.52 1.77 -38.09
C LYS A 554 -12.96 2.37 -39.45
N PRO A 555 -12.38 3.53 -39.87
CA PRO A 555 -11.66 3.56 -41.17
C PRO A 555 -10.26 4.24 -41.16
N LYS A 556 -9.43 3.87 -42.15
CA LYS A 556 -7.98 4.16 -42.41
C LYS A 556 -7.79 5.47 -43.22
N ALA A 557 -6.63 6.12 -43.46
CA ALA A 557 -5.19 5.78 -43.62
C ALA A 557 -4.35 7.11 -43.56
N GLY A 558 -3.02 7.23 -43.42
CA GLY A 558 -1.80 6.39 -43.37
C GLY A 558 -0.55 7.33 -43.37
N LYS A 559 0.72 6.98 -43.08
CA LYS A 559 1.44 5.72 -42.82
C LYS A 559 2.73 5.99 -42.00
N ALA A 560 3.01 5.15 -40.99
CA ALA A 560 4.36 4.67 -40.64
C ALA A 560 4.29 3.14 -40.42
N LYS A 561 5.40 2.41 -40.56
CA LYS A 561 5.46 0.93 -40.60
C LYS A 561 4.90 0.23 -39.33
N PRO A 562 4.35 -1.00 -39.43
CA PRO A 562 3.07 -1.33 -38.78
C PRO A 562 3.07 -2.27 -37.56
N ALA A 563 4.15 -2.96 -37.20
CA ALA A 563 4.12 -3.97 -36.12
C ALA A 563 4.23 -3.33 -34.72
N ASP A 564 5.25 -2.50 -34.48
CA ASP A 564 5.48 -1.87 -33.18
C ASP A 564 4.49 -0.74 -32.85
N ARG A 565 3.90 -0.10 -33.87
CA ARG A 565 2.86 0.92 -33.69
C ARG A 565 1.47 0.32 -33.40
N ALA A 566 1.19 -0.91 -33.83
CA ALA A 566 -0.12 -1.53 -33.65
C ALA A 566 -0.36 -2.05 -32.23
N GLU A 567 0.68 -2.56 -31.56
CA GLU A 567 0.58 -2.92 -30.13
C GLU A 567 0.53 -1.67 -29.23
N VAL A 568 1.33 -0.63 -29.53
CA VAL A 568 1.33 0.65 -28.81
C VAL A 568 -0.03 1.37 -28.92
N ALA A 569 -0.64 1.39 -30.11
CA ALA A 569 -1.96 2.00 -30.32
C ALA A 569 -3.14 1.14 -29.81
N SER A 570 -2.94 -0.16 -29.53
CA SER A 570 -3.97 -1.02 -28.91
C SER A 570 -3.97 -0.95 -27.38
N ALA A 571 -2.90 -0.39 -26.80
CA ALA A 571 -2.72 -0.27 -25.35
C ALA A 571 -3.20 1.08 -24.77
N TRP A 572 -3.56 2.03 -25.63
CA TRP A 572 -3.97 3.38 -25.25
C TRP A 572 -5.30 3.74 -25.92
N GLU A 573 -6.37 3.69 -25.14
CA GLU A 573 -7.56 4.50 -25.41
C GLU A 573 -7.41 5.81 -24.63
N PRO A 574 -7.57 7.00 -25.26
CA PRO A 574 -7.50 8.26 -24.55
C PRO A 574 -8.46 8.23 -23.36
N ILE A 575 -8.01 8.70 -22.20
CA ILE A 575 -8.88 8.85 -21.03
C ILE A 575 -10.05 9.75 -21.45
N THR A 576 -11.27 9.25 -21.36
CA THR A 576 -12.48 10.01 -21.67
C THR A 576 -12.86 10.89 -20.48
N PRO A 577 -13.13 12.19 -20.69
CA PRO A 577 -13.61 13.04 -19.60
C PRO A 577 -14.95 12.51 -19.06
N PRO A 578 -15.24 12.67 -17.75
CA PRO A 578 -16.56 12.37 -17.22
C PRO A 578 -17.61 13.21 -17.95
N LYS A 579 -18.78 12.63 -18.22
CA LYS A 579 -19.91 13.37 -18.80
C LYS A 579 -20.34 14.43 -17.79
N GLU A 580 -20.23 15.71 -18.15
CA GLU A 580 -20.83 16.79 -17.37
C GLU A 580 -22.34 16.52 -17.29
N GLU A 581 -22.84 16.14 -16.12
CA GLU A 581 -24.26 16.27 -15.83
C GLU A 581 -24.59 17.76 -15.82
N THR A 582 -25.15 18.23 -16.93
CA THR A 582 -25.88 19.50 -16.98
C THR A 582 -26.96 19.46 -15.91
N LYS A 583 -26.70 20.08 -14.76
CA LYS A 583 -27.73 20.51 -13.83
C LYS A 583 -28.55 21.61 -14.52
N THR A 584 -29.66 21.22 -15.13
CA THR A 584 -30.78 22.12 -15.41
C THR A 584 -31.52 22.51 -14.15
#